data_AF-A0AA42ZJN4-F1
#
_entry.id   AF-A0AA42ZJN4-F1
#
_cell.length_a   1.000
_cell.length_b   1.000
_cell.length_c   1.000
_cell.angle_alpha   90.00
_cell.angle_beta   90.00
_cell.angle_gamma   90.00
#
_symmetry.space_group_name_H-M   'P 1'
#
loop_
_entity.id
_entity.type
_entity.pdbx_description
1 polymer ?
#
loop_
_entity_poly.entity_id
_entity_poly.type
_entity_poly.pdbx_seq_one_letter_code
_entity_poly.pdbx_strand_id
1 'polypeptide(L)'
;MISGLERAKSHRVWFVPEFSAWGLAGWSEIEFVVQEQVQSTTSVLYGTIDIGDVAQQVTFANLTDHRGNQLPQSLSSPRVIVRPRSVETAFVVGEESTEGFKIARDPDASGPVLVDLLIIEMGD
;
A
#
# COMPACT_ATOMS: atom_id res chain seq x y z
N MET A 1 8.99 30.28 -7.77
CA MET A 1 9.00 29.75 -6.39
C MET A 1 7.55 29.55 -5.97
N ILE A 2 7.13 28.30 -5.77
CA ILE A 2 5.81 27.97 -5.22
C ILE A 2 5.88 28.22 -3.72
N SER A 3 4.90 28.94 -3.14
CA SER A 3 4.88 29.24 -1.71
C SER A 3 4.60 27.98 -0.87
N GLY A 4 5.00 27.95 0.41
CA GLY A 4 4.68 26.83 1.30
C GLY A 4 3.18 26.53 1.42
N LEU A 5 2.32 27.55 1.25
CA LEU A 5 0.87 27.40 1.25
C LEU A 5 0.34 26.75 -0.04
N GLU A 6 0.92 27.09 -1.19
CA GLU A 6 0.58 26.47 -2.48
C GLU A 6 0.99 24.98 -2.48
N ARG A 7 2.13 24.66 -1.86
CA ARG A 7 2.59 23.27 -1.68
C ARG A 7 1.70 22.48 -0.72
N ALA A 8 1.18 23.10 0.34
CA ALA A 8 0.20 22.44 1.21
C ALA A 8 -1.15 22.21 0.52
N LYS A 9 -1.53 23.06 -0.44
CA LYS A 9 -2.76 22.94 -1.23
C LYS A 9 -2.66 21.98 -2.41
N SER A 10 -1.45 21.67 -2.89
CA SER A 10 -1.26 20.72 -4.00
C SER A 10 -1.53 19.27 -3.59
N HIS A 11 -1.48 18.96 -2.29
CA HIS A 11 -1.73 17.62 -1.80
C HIS A 11 -3.23 17.38 -1.61
N ARG A 12 -3.77 16.41 -2.35
CA ARG A 12 -5.14 15.95 -2.17
C ARG A 12 -5.15 14.88 -1.08
N VAL A 13 -6.09 14.99 -0.16
CA VAL A 13 -6.18 14.12 1.01
C VAL A 13 -7.57 13.52 1.08
N TRP A 14 -7.62 12.20 1.25
CA TRP A 14 -8.85 11.44 1.48
C TRP A 14 -8.77 10.73 2.82
N PHE A 15 -9.90 10.70 3.51
CA PHE A 15 -10.06 9.96 4.75
C PHE A 15 -11.11 8.88 4.54
N VAL A 16 -10.69 7.62 4.68
CA VAL A 16 -11.53 6.42 4.51
C VAL A 16 -11.71 5.79 5.89
N PRO A 17 -12.88 5.97 6.53
CA PRO A 17 -13.12 5.44 7.86
C PRO A 17 -13.47 3.95 7.81
N GLU A 18 -13.21 3.25 8.92
CA GLU A 18 -13.69 1.88 9.17
C GLU A 18 -13.29 0.84 8.10
N PHE A 19 -12.11 0.99 7.51
CA PHE A 19 -11.56 0.02 6.57
C PHE A 19 -11.25 -1.31 7.28
N SER A 20 -11.75 -2.42 6.72
CA SER A 20 -11.50 -3.77 7.24
C SER A 20 -10.30 -4.40 6.55
N ALA A 21 -9.20 -4.52 7.29
CA ALA A 21 -7.98 -5.19 6.87
C ALA A 21 -8.00 -6.66 7.32
N TRP A 22 -7.95 -7.59 6.37
CA TRP A 22 -7.97 -9.04 6.64
C TRP A 22 -6.72 -9.78 6.18
N GLY A 23 -5.92 -9.17 5.30
CA GLY A 23 -4.71 -9.78 4.76
C GLY A 23 -3.63 -10.01 5.81
N LEU A 24 -2.75 -10.98 5.58
CA LEU A 24 -1.61 -11.26 6.46
C LEU A 24 -0.31 -10.91 5.73
N ALA A 25 0.64 -10.35 6.47
CA ALA A 25 1.97 -10.12 5.91
C ALA A 25 2.66 -11.46 5.64
N GLY A 26 3.40 -11.51 4.54
CA GLY A 26 4.28 -12.64 4.23
C GLY A 26 5.25 -12.93 5.37
N TRP A 27 5.63 -14.19 5.51
CA TRP A 27 6.49 -14.64 6.62
C TRP A 27 7.95 -14.23 6.41
N SER A 28 8.34 -14.06 5.15
CA SER A 28 9.68 -13.64 4.76
C SER A 28 9.67 -13.18 3.31
N GLU A 29 10.49 -12.17 3.03
CA GLU A 29 10.95 -11.83 1.69
C GLU A 29 12.27 -12.59 1.45
N ILE A 30 12.41 -13.23 0.29
CA ILE A 30 13.66 -13.85 -0.16
C ILE A 30 14.17 -13.05 -1.34
N GLU A 31 15.32 -12.42 -1.16
CA GLU A 31 16.11 -11.84 -2.25
C GLU A 31 16.95 -12.94 -2.90
N PHE A 32 16.99 -12.96 -4.24
CA PHE A 32 17.77 -13.95 -4.97
C PHE A 32 18.38 -13.37 -6.25
N VAL A 33 19.48 -13.99 -6.66
CA VAL A 33 20.17 -13.71 -7.93
C VAL A 33 20.08 -14.96 -8.79
N VAL A 34 19.55 -14.83 -10.00
CA VAL A 34 19.47 -15.91 -10.99
C VAL A 34 20.39 -15.61 -12.15
N GLN A 35 21.08 -16.64 -12.63
CA GLN A 35 21.76 -16.59 -13.91
C GLN A 35 20.93 -17.37 -14.94
N GLU A 36 20.49 -16.68 -15.99
CA GLU A 36 19.89 -17.31 -17.15
C GLU A 36 20.91 -17.37 -18.29
N GLN A 37 21.12 -18.57 -18.85
CA GLN A 37 21.96 -18.75 -20.03
C GLN A 37 21.12 -19.22 -21.20
N VAL A 38 21.04 -18.39 -22.25
CA VAL A 38 20.40 -18.73 -23.52
C VAL A 38 21.47 -18.70 -24.61
N GLN A 39 21.82 -19.88 -25.13
CA GLN A 39 22.94 -20.06 -26.06
C GLN A 39 24.27 -19.54 -25.46
N SER A 40 24.90 -18.55 -26.10
CA SER A 40 26.14 -17.91 -25.67
C SER A 40 25.92 -16.64 -24.83
N THR A 41 24.68 -16.26 -24.57
CA THR A 41 24.35 -15.06 -23.79
C THR A 41 23.99 -15.45 -22.36
N THR A 42 24.64 -14.79 -21.40
CA THR A 42 24.37 -14.94 -19.97
C THR A 42 23.78 -13.65 -19.43
N SER A 43 22.61 -13.75 -18.82
CA SER A 43 21.94 -12.67 -18.12
C SER A 43 21.98 -12.95 -16.62
N VAL A 44 22.26 -11.92 -15.82
CA VAL A 44 22.15 -11.96 -14.36
C VAL A 44 20.94 -11.14 -13.97
N LEU A 45 20.00 -11.76 -13.28
CA LEU A 45 18.75 -11.16 -12.82
C LEU A 45 18.75 -11.11 -11.30
N TYR A 46 18.29 -10.00 -10.74
CA TYR A 46 17.97 -9.87 -9.33
C TYR A 46 16.45 -9.87 -9.19
N GLY A 47 15.95 -10.57 -8.18
CA GLY A 47 14.53 -10.64 -7.90
C GLY A 47 14.26 -10.90 -6.43
N THR A 48 13.00 -10.69 -6.04
CA THR A 48 12.50 -11.01 -4.71
C THR A 48 11.25 -11.89 -4.82
N ILE A 49 11.08 -12.80 -3.86
CA ILE A 49 9.88 -13.63 -3.71
C ILE A 49 9.40 -13.49 -2.27
N ASP A 50 8.12 -13.17 -2.11
CA ASP A 50 7.45 -13.24 -0.83
C ASP A 50 6.92 -14.66 -0.57
N ILE A 51 7.25 -15.24 0.58
CA ILE A 51 6.71 -16.53 0.99
C ILE A 51 5.49 -16.32 1.88
N GLY A 52 4.36 -16.89 1.46
CA GLY A 52 3.13 -16.89 2.23
C GLY A 52 2.41 -15.54 2.28
N ASP A 53 2.69 -14.65 1.32
CA ASP A 53 2.02 -13.35 1.23
C ASP A 53 0.53 -13.54 0.93
N VAL A 54 -0.31 -13.17 1.92
CA VAL A 54 -1.76 -13.05 1.77
C VAL A 54 -2.17 -11.61 2.07
N ALA A 55 -1.28 -10.65 1.82
CA ALA A 55 -1.59 -9.25 1.99
C ALA A 55 -2.77 -8.88 1.08
N GLN A 56 -3.67 -8.08 1.63
CA GLN A 56 -4.85 -7.66 0.92
C GLN A 56 -4.44 -6.59 -0.08
N GLN A 57 -4.58 -6.89 -1.37
CA GLN A 57 -4.45 -5.89 -2.41
C GLN A 57 -5.68 -4.98 -2.39
N VAL A 58 -5.45 -3.67 -2.29
CA VAL A 58 -6.48 -2.64 -2.31
C VAL A 58 -6.22 -1.70 -3.47
N THR A 59 -7.24 -1.47 -4.30
CA THR A 59 -7.20 -0.48 -5.38
C THR A 59 -7.89 0.81 -4.93
N PHE A 60 -7.33 1.97 -5.29
CA PHE A 60 -7.92 3.25 -4.91
C PHE A 60 -9.34 3.43 -5.46
N ALA A 61 -9.61 2.91 -6.66
CA ALA A 61 -10.93 2.94 -7.29
C ALA A 61 -12.06 2.32 -6.44
N ASN A 62 -11.72 1.39 -5.56
CA ASN A 62 -12.69 0.69 -4.72
C ASN A 62 -12.91 1.36 -3.36
N LEU A 63 -12.20 2.46 -3.07
CA LEU A 63 -12.30 3.18 -1.82
C LEU A 63 -13.26 4.35 -1.92
N THR A 64 -13.99 4.57 -0.82
CA THR A 64 -14.93 5.69 -0.67
C THR A 64 -14.52 6.50 0.56
N ASP A 65 -14.42 7.82 0.40
CA ASP A 65 -14.10 8.71 1.50
C ASP A 65 -15.27 8.87 2.49
N HIS A 66 -15.02 9.49 3.64
CA HIS A 66 -16.04 9.81 4.65
C HIS A 66 -17.19 10.70 4.14
N ARG A 67 -17.08 11.30 2.96
CA ARG A 67 -18.12 12.15 2.34
C ARG A 67 -18.91 11.37 1.29
N GLY A 68 -18.58 10.10 1.04
CA GLY A 68 -19.23 9.26 0.03
C GLY A 68 -18.63 9.38 -1.37
N ASN A 69 -17.51 10.08 -1.55
CA ASN A 69 -16.84 10.19 -2.84
C ASN A 69 -15.93 8.99 -3.08
N GLN A 70 -16.01 8.40 -4.28
CA GLN A 70 -15.02 7.43 -4.71
C GLN A 70 -13.67 8.10 -4.95
N LEU A 71 -12.60 7.40 -4.60
CA LEU A 71 -11.25 7.83 -4.92
C LEU A 71 -10.95 7.63 -6.41
N PRO A 72 -10.04 8.45 -6.99
CA PRO A 72 -9.55 8.23 -8.36
C PRO A 72 -8.93 6.84 -8.55
N GLN A 73 -8.93 6.33 -9.78
CA GLN A 73 -8.31 5.05 -10.10
C GLN A 73 -6.78 5.08 -9.94
N SER A 74 -6.17 6.24 -10.15
CA SER A 74 -4.73 6.45 -9.95
C SER A 74 -4.44 7.77 -9.25
N LEU A 75 -3.35 7.78 -8.47
CA LEU A 75 -2.84 8.91 -7.70
C LEU A 75 -1.33 9.07 -7.98
N SER A 76 -0.84 10.32 -8.04
CA SER A 76 0.61 10.58 -8.16
C SER A 76 1.29 10.52 -6.79
N SER A 77 2.31 9.66 -6.68
CA SER A 77 3.10 9.44 -5.44
C SER A 77 2.21 9.27 -4.19
N PRO A 78 1.30 8.29 -4.17
CA PRO A 78 0.37 8.14 -3.06
C PRO A 78 1.09 7.71 -1.78
N ARG A 79 0.60 8.17 -0.64
CA ARG A 79 0.97 7.69 0.69
C ARG A 79 -0.26 7.29 1.47
N VAL A 80 -0.22 6.12 2.08
CA VAL A 80 -1.32 5.56 2.85
C VAL A 80 -0.89 5.44 4.31
N ILE A 81 -1.53 6.23 5.16
CA ILE A 81 -1.27 6.23 6.59
C ILE A 81 -2.40 5.49 7.28
N VAL A 82 -2.06 4.40 7.98
CA VAL A 82 -3.00 3.62 8.76
C VAL A 82 -3.12 4.22 10.16
N ARG A 83 -4.35 4.48 10.58
CA ARG A 83 -4.67 4.92 11.95
C ARG A 83 -5.41 3.79 12.67
N PRO A 84 -4.83 3.20 13.73
CA PRO A 84 -5.49 2.16 14.51
C PRO A 84 -6.74 2.71 15.20
N ARG A 85 -7.81 1.89 15.28
CA ARG A 85 -8.99 2.16 16.13
C ARG A 85 -9.03 1.32 17.40
N SER A 86 -8.16 0.31 17.48
CA SER A 86 -8.04 -0.66 18.57
C SER A 86 -6.57 -0.94 18.88
N VAL A 87 -6.33 -1.86 19.83
CA VAL A 87 -4.99 -2.36 20.16
C VAL A 87 -4.40 -3.16 19.00
N GLU A 88 -5.21 -4.01 18.37
CA GLU A 88 -4.86 -4.68 17.11
C GLU A 88 -4.85 -3.63 15.97
N THR A 89 -3.87 -3.71 15.07
CA THR A 89 -3.67 -2.76 13.98
C THR A 89 -3.47 -3.45 12.63
N ALA A 90 -3.38 -2.65 11.58
CA ALA A 90 -2.91 -3.05 10.27
C ALA A 90 -1.76 -2.13 9.81
N PHE A 91 -1.05 -2.54 8.78
CA PHE A 91 0.08 -1.84 8.20
C PHE A 91 0.13 -2.04 6.68
N VAL A 92 0.60 -1.01 5.98
CA VAL A 92 0.89 -1.09 4.54
C VAL A 92 2.09 -2.00 4.34
N VAL A 93 2.00 -2.92 3.38
CA VAL A 93 3.06 -3.87 3.05
C VAL A 93 3.75 -3.41 1.78
N GLY A 94 5.07 -3.23 1.84
CA GLY A 94 5.86 -2.71 0.73
C GLY A 94 5.54 -1.24 0.41
N GLU A 95 5.74 -0.87 -0.86
CA GLU A 95 5.47 0.49 -1.34
C GLU A 95 4.08 0.61 -1.96
N GLU A 96 3.49 1.81 -1.85
CA GLU A 96 2.26 2.14 -2.56
C GLU A 96 2.54 2.32 -4.06
N SER A 97 1.67 1.73 -4.89
CA SER A 97 1.70 1.98 -6.34
C SER A 97 0.77 3.13 -6.69
N THR A 98 0.83 3.61 -7.93
CA THR A 98 -0.08 4.66 -8.41
C THR A 98 -1.55 4.24 -8.40
N GLU A 99 -1.85 2.94 -8.41
CA GLU A 99 -3.22 2.40 -8.52
C GLU A 99 -3.76 1.82 -7.20
N GLY A 100 -2.89 1.59 -6.22
CA GLY A 100 -3.28 0.98 -4.96
C GLY A 100 -2.13 0.67 -4.03
N PHE A 101 -2.39 -0.21 -3.09
CA PHE A 101 -1.42 -0.62 -2.07
C PHE A 101 -1.78 -2.00 -1.53
N LYS A 102 -0.83 -2.64 -0.86
CA LYS A 102 -1.07 -3.85 -0.07
C LYS A 102 -1.21 -3.49 1.40
N ILE A 103 -2.13 -4.13 2.11
CA ILE A 103 -2.30 -3.96 3.56
C ILE A 103 -2.42 -5.32 4.24
N ALA A 104 -1.82 -5.42 5.43
CA ALA A 104 -1.90 -6.59 6.28
C ALA A 104 -2.30 -6.20 7.69
N ARG A 105 -3.10 -7.03 8.34
CA ARG A 105 -3.35 -6.94 9.78
C ARG A 105 -2.18 -7.52 10.58
N ASP A 106 -2.13 -7.16 11.84
CA ASP A 106 -1.31 -7.85 12.83
C ASP A 106 -1.65 -9.36 12.83
N PRO A 107 -0.67 -10.27 12.66
CA PRO A 107 -0.91 -11.70 12.66
C PRO A 107 -1.49 -12.21 13.99
N ASP A 108 -1.17 -11.56 15.11
CA ASP A 108 -1.67 -11.93 16.44
C ASP A 108 -3.13 -11.53 16.66
N ALA A 109 -3.70 -10.71 15.76
CA ALA A 109 -5.11 -10.36 15.81
C ALA A 109 -6.01 -11.58 15.60
N SER A 110 -7.10 -11.64 16.35
CA SER A 110 -8.05 -12.77 16.29
C SER A 110 -8.85 -12.85 14.99
N GLY A 111 -8.85 -11.79 14.17
CA GLY A 111 -9.60 -11.70 12.92
C GLY A 111 -9.30 -10.41 12.15
N PRO A 112 -10.16 -10.03 11.19
CA PRO A 112 -10.02 -8.76 10.48
C PRO A 112 -10.02 -7.57 11.44
N VAL A 113 -9.13 -6.62 11.18
CA VAL A 113 -8.94 -5.43 12.02
C VAL A 113 -9.56 -4.22 11.34
N LEU A 114 -10.30 -3.42 12.10
CA LEU A 114 -10.85 -2.14 11.62
C LEU A 114 -9.84 -1.01 11.86
N VAL A 115 -9.48 -0.31 10.79
CA VAL A 115 -8.58 0.83 10.82
C VAL A 115 -9.17 1.99 10.04
N ASP A 116 -8.75 3.22 10.33
CA ASP A 116 -9.00 4.33 9.42
C ASP A 116 -7.79 4.51 8.50
N LEU A 117 -8.03 4.91 7.26
CA LEU A 117 -6.98 5.22 6.30
C LEU A 117 -6.99 6.71 5.98
N LEU A 118 -5.80 7.32 6.02
CA LEU A 118 -5.55 8.64 5.48
C LEU A 118 -4.68 8.48 4.22
N ILE A 119 -5.26 8.78 3.07
CA ILE A 119 -4.63 8.64 1.76
C ILE A 119 -4.25 10.04 1.27
N ILE A 120 -3.00 10.22 0.89
CA ILE A 120 -2.44 11.51 0.48
C ILE A 120 -1.82 11.35 -0.91
N GLU A 121 -2.24 12.19 -1.85
CA GLU A 121 -1.57 12.35 -3.15
C GLU A 121 -0.45 13.39 -2.98
N MET A 122 0.80 12.94 -3.02
CA MET A 122 1.95 13.82 -2.82
C MET A 122 2.26 14.65 -4.07
N GLY A 123 1.81 14.22 -5.25
CA GLY A 123 2.16 14.87 -6.52
C GLY A 123 3.59 14.53 -6.96
N ASP A 124 4.06 15.26 -7.97
CA ASP A 124 5.38 15.06 -8.59
C ASP A 124 6.51 15.80 -7.84
#